data_AF-A0A8T4TWM9-F1
#
_entry.id   AF-A0A8T4TWM9-F1
#
_cell.length_a   1.000
_cell.length_b   1.000
_cell.length_c   1.000
_cell.angle_alpha   90.00
_cell.angle_beta   90.00
_cell.angle_gamma   90.00
#
_symmetry.space_group_name_H-M   'P 1'
#
loop_
_entity.id
_entity.type
_entity.pdbx_description
1 polymer ?
#
loop_
_entity_poly.entity_id
_entity_poly.type
_entity_poly.pdbx_seq_one_letter_code
_entity_poly.pdbx_strand_id
1 'polypeptide(L)'
;MTAFAYPKDIAWEFFSDFTDLASITAMELDNILSNRSYETEGLKRLITKINKDILEENYRDTTAVLTMNAAIRMSKLIQKDYEFVNEVVEKVKEINDKLTEICKNPKQLKETNIEELTIMRDFCRNLYKSSAYYRDTVY
;
A
#
# COMPACT_ATOMS: atom_id res chain seq x y z
N MET A 1 -16.97 -36.71 -4.93
CA MET A 1 -16.96 -35.24 -5.05
C MET A 1 -17.00 -34.68 -3.64
N THR A 2 -15.84 -34.38 -3.08
CA THR A 2 -15.70 -33.81 -1.72
C THR A 2 -15.89 -32.30 -1.81
N ALA A 3 -17.02 -31.82 -1.29
CA ALA A 3 -17.23 -30.39 -1.08
C ALA A 3 -16.27 -29.92 0.03
N PHE A 4 -15.35 -29.02 -0.31
CA PHE A 4 -14.56 -28.30 0.69
C PHE A 4 -15.50 -27.34 1.42
N ALA A 5 -15.99 -27.77 2.58
CA ALA A 5 -16.68 -26.90 3.53
C ALA A 5 -15.64 -25.99 4.17
N TYR A 6 -15.64 -24.71 3.79
CA TYR A 6 -14.85 -23.71 4.50
C TYR A 6 -15.44 -23.49 5.91
N PRO A 7 -14.64 -23.57 6.98
CA PRO A 7 -15.11 -23.31 8.34
C PRO A 7 -15.63 -21.88 8.46
N LYS A 8 -16.85 -21.72 8.99
CA LYS A 8 -17.51 -20.42 9.24
C LYS A 8 -16.79 -19.53 10.28
N ASP A 9 -15.69 -20.02 10.85
CA ASP A 9 -14.94 -19.34 11.91
C ASP A 9 -13.69 -18.60 11.38
N ILE A 10 -13.44 -18.63 10.06
CA ILE A 10 -12.34 -17.89 9.39
C ILE A 10 -12.88 -16.63 8.68
N ALA A 11 -13.98 -16.06 9.17
CA ALA A 11 -14.56 -14.86 8.57
C ALA A 11 -13.97 -13.54 9.14
N TRP A 12 -13.21 -13.60 10.24
CA TRP A 12 -12.71 -12.40 10.93
C TRP A 12 -11.22 -12.10 10.72
N GLU A 13 -10.44 -13.00 10.12
CA GLU A 13 -8.99 -12.78 9.87
C GLU A 13 -8.64 -12.46 8.41
N PHE A 14 -9.63 -12.40 7.51
CA PHE A 14 -9.43 -12.05 6.10
C PHE A 14 -9.76 -10.59 5.74
N PHE A 15 -9.82 -9.68 6.71
CA PHE A 15 -9.81 -8.22 6.43
C PHE A 15 -8.38 -7.73 6.10
N SER A 16 -7.71 -8.42 5.19
CA SER A 16 -6.33 -8.23 4.73
C SER A 16 -6.32 -7.59 3.33
N ASP A 17 -7.11 -6.55 3.12
CA ASP A 17 -6.94 -5.69 1.94
C ASP A 17 -6.06 -4.50 2.29
N PHE A 18 -5.36 -3.97 1.28
CA PHE A 18 -4.59 -2.73 1.42
C PHE A 18 -5.44 -1.54 1.89
N THR A 19 -6.77 -1.64 1.88
CA THR A 19 -7.74 -0.62 2.31
C THR A 19 -7.42 -0.04 3.69
N ASP A 20 -7.54 -0.82 4.77
CA ASP A 20 -7.40 -0.29 6.13
C ASP A 20 -5.97 0.17 6.41
N LEU A 21 -4.97 -0.58 5.93
CA LEU A 21 -3.56 -0.24 6.08
C LEU A 21 -3.22 1.07 5.37
N ALA A 22 -3.66 1.24 4.12
CA ALA A 22 -3.37 2.45 3.37
C ALA A 22 -4.07 3.68 3.96
N SER A 23 -5.27 3.51 4.54
CA SER A 23 -5.94 4.59 5.28
C SER A 23 -5.15 4.99 6.54
N ILE A 24 -4.74 4.02 7.35
CA ILE A 24 -3.96 4.27 8.57
C ILE A 24 -2.63 4.93 8.22
N THR A 25 -1.91 4.41 7.21
CA THR A 25 -0.64 4.98 6.74
C THR A 25 -0.82 6.42 6.23
N ALA A 26 -1.90 6.71 5.49
CA ALA A 26 -2.18 8.08 5.05
C ALA A 26 -2.39 9.04 6.23
N MET A 27 -3.08 8.59 7.29
CA MET A 27 -3.26 9.37 8.51
C MET A 27 -1.95 9.60 9.27
N GLU A 28 -1.09 8.57 9.37
CA GLU A 28 0.24 8.70 9.96
C GLU A 28 1.09 9.73 9.21
N LEU A 29 1.08 9.69 7.87
CA LEU A 29 1.78 10.66 7.01
C LEU A 29 1.20 12.08 7.17
N ASP A 30 -0.12 12.23 7.27
CA ASP A 30 -0.76 13.53 7.56
C ASP A 30 -0.34 14.08 8.94
N ASN A 31 -0.19 13.22 9.94
CA ASN A 31 0.28 13.60 11.26
C ASN A 31 1.75 14.04 11.24
N ILE A 32 2.61 13.35 10.48
CA ILE A 32 4.01 13.74 10.25
C ILE A 32 4.07 15.13 9.58
N LEU A 33 3.31 15.33 8.49
CA LEU A 33 3.23 16.61 7.78
C LEU A 33 2.74 17.75 8.70
N SER A 34 1.74 17.46 9.54
CA SER A 34 1.10 18.44 10.43
C SER A 34 1.82 18.67 11.76
N ASN A 35 2.99 18.04 11.98
CA ASN A 35 3.73 18.09 13.25
C ASN A 35 2.93 17.61 14.48
N ARG A 36 1.99 16.70 14.27
CA ARG A 36 1.20 16.10 15.34
C ARG A 36 1.92 14.87 15.90
N SER A 37 1.44 14.34 17.02
CA SER A 37 1.86 13.02 17.46
C SER A 37 1.57 12.01 16.36
N TYR A 38 2.57 11.21 16.00
CA TYR A 38 2.47 10.20 14.96
C TYR A 38 2.99 8.87 15.49
N GLU A 39 2.40 7.80 14.99
CA GLU A 39 2.89 6.43 15.11
C GLU A 39 3.39 5.98 13.73
N THR A 40 4.11 4.86 13.66
CA THR A 40 4.61 4.28 12.41
C THR A 40 4.17 2.83 12.24
N GLU A 41 3.15 2.41 12.99
CA GLU A 41 2.69 1.02 12.97
C GLU A 41 1.94 0.70 11.68
N GLY A 42 1.14 1.63 11.18
CA GLY A 42 0.50 1.54 9.87
C GLY A 42 1.54 1.44 8.75
N LEU A 43 2.54 2.33 8.75
CA LEU A 43 3.68 2.28 7.83
C LEU A 43 4.37 0.92 7.83
N LYS A 44 4.74 0.38 9.00
CA LYS A 44 5.40 -0.93 9.12
C LYS A 44 4.53 -2.06 8.56
N ARG A 45 3.26 -2.10 8.95
CA ARG A 45 2.33 -3.14 8.50
C ARG A 45 2.08 -3.08 7.00
N LEU A 46 1.98 -1.88 6.42
CA LEU A 46 1.87 -1.70 4.98
C LEU A 46 3.11 -2.22 4.26
N ILE A 47 4.32 -1.87 4.73
CA ILE A 47 5.60 -2.37 4.16
C ILE A 47 5.66 -3.89 4.21
N THR A 48 5.32 -4.50 5.36
CA THR A 48 5.29 -5.97 5.50
C THR A 48 4.32 -6.60 4.50
N LYS A 49 3.14 -6.00 4.29
CA LYS A 49 2.16 -6.51 3.34
C LYS A 49 2.63 -6.37 1.88
N ILE A 50 3.23 -5.25 1.51
CA ILE A 50 3.81 -5.05 0.17
C ILE A 50 4.90 -6.09 -0.09
N ASN A 51 5.79 -6.31 0.88
CA ASN A 51 6.84 -7.32 0.76
C ASN A 51 6.24 -8.71 0.52
N LYS A 52 5.31 -9.13 1.37
CA LYS A 52 4.69 -10.45 1.32
C LYS A 52 3.87 -10.68 0.04
N ASP A 53 3.02 -9.73 -0.33
CA ASP A 53 2.00 -9.96 -1.37
C ASP A 53 2.51 -9.65 -2.79
N ILE A 54 3.61 -8.89 -2.92
CA ILE A 54 4.08 -8.38 -4.22
C ILE A 54 5.57 -8.63 -4.47
N LEU A 55 6.43 -8.39 -3.49
CA LEU A 55 7.89 -8.43 -3.71
C LEU A 55 8.51 -9.82 -3.47
N GLU A 56 7.89 -10.68 -2.66
CA GLU A 56 8.32 -12.06 -2.48
C GLU A 56 8.07 -12.89 -3.76
N GLU A 57 9.13 -13.54 -4.28
CA GLU A 57 9.12 -14.20 -5.59
C GLU A 57 8.29 -15.49 -5.64
N ASN A 58 7.97 -16.08 -4.49
CA ASN A 58 7.34 -17.40 -4.41
C ASN A 58 5.85 -17.38 -4.78
N TYR A 59 5.17 -16.23 -4.66
CA TYR A 59 3.78 -16.03 -5.07
C TYR A 59 3.46 -14.53 -5.11
N ARG A 60 3.21 -13.96 -6.30
CA ARG A 60 2.72 -12.57 -6.44
C ARG A 60 1.21 -12.57 -6.55
N ASP A 61 0.53 -11.91 -5.61
CA ASP A 61 -0.91 -11.73 -5.69
C ASP A 61 -1.24 -10.80 -6.85
N THR A 62 -1.95 -11.33 -7.85
CA THR A 62 -2.31 -10.58 -9.06
C THR A 62 -3.28 -9.43 -8.75
N THR A 63 -4.19 -9.61 -7.80
CA THR A 63 -5.11 -8.57 -7.34
C THR A 63 -4.35 -7.46 -6.61
N ALA A 64 -3.36 -7.82 -5.80
CA ALA A 64 -2.46 -6.85 -5.16
C ALA A 64 -1.68 -6.02 -6.19
N VAL A 65 -1.11 -6.66 -7.21
CA VAL A 65 -0.38 -5.99 -8.30
C VAL A 65 -1.29 -5.03 -9.08
N LEU A 66 -2.50 -5.45 -9.45
CA LEU A 66 -3.48 -4.61 -10.14
C LEU A 66 -3.91 -3.41 -9.29
N THR A 67 -4.14 -3.65 -8.01
CA THR A 67 -4.50 -2.61 -7.03
C THR A 67 -3.39 -1.58 -6.88
N MET A 68 -2.14 -2.02 -6.81
CA MET A 68 -0.97 -1.13 -6.80
C MET A 68 -0.86 -0.34 -8.10
N ASN A 69 -0.98 -0.99 -9.26
CA ASN A 69 -0.86 -0.29 -10.55
C ASN A 69 -1.91 0.84 -10.66
N ALA A 70 -3.15 0.58 -10.24
CA ALA A 70 -4.19 1.59 -10.17
C ALA A 70 -3.84 2.74 -9.22
N ALA A 71 -3.35 2.42 -8.01
CA ALA A 71 -2.94 3.42 -7.03
C ALA A 71 -1.81 4.32 -7.53
N ILE A 72 -0.78 3.74 -8.16
CA ILE A 72 0.36 4.46 -8.73
C ILE A 72 -0.13 5.39 -9.85
N ARG A 73 -1.01 4.91 -10.74
CA ARG A 73 -1.61 5.71 -11.82
C ARG A 73 -2.39 6.92 -11.28
N MET A 74 -3.25 6.70 -10.29
CA MET A 74 -4.06 7.77 -9.69
C MET A 74 -3.21 8.82 -8.96
N SER A 75 -2.04 8.42 -8.48
CA SER A 75 -1.12 9.29 -7.73
C SER A 75 -0.20 10.11 -8.64
N LYS A 76 -0.36 10.02 -9.97
CA LYS A 76 0.52 10.63 -10.96
C LYS A 76 2.00 10.29 -10.75
N LEU A 77 2.27 9.15 -10.12
CA LEU A 77 3.62 8.63 -9.87
C LEU A 77 4.29 8.08 -11.14
N ILE A 78 3.59 8.15 -12.28
CA ILE A 78 3.99 7.67 -13.60
C ILE A 78 3.57 8.67 -14.68
N GLN A 79 4.36 8.72 -15.76
CA GLN A 79 4.05 9.41 -17.00
C GLN A 79 3.41 8.49 -18.07
N LYS A 80 3.44 7.16 -17.88
CA LYS A 80 2.93 6.16 -18.82
C LYS A 80 2.30 4.98 -18.08
N ASP A 81 1.27 4.38 -18.67
CA ASP A 81 0.64 3.15 -18.17
C ASP A 81 1.66 1.99 -18.23
N TYR A 82 1.77 1.23 -17.14
CA TYR A 82 2.58 0.02 -17.11
C TYR A 82 1.83 -1.13 -17.78
N GLU A 83 2.44 -1.68 -18.83
CA GLU A 83 1.89 -2.81 -19.59
C GLU A 83 2.36 -4.16 -19.02
N PHE A 84 3.46 -4.17 -18.25
CA PHE A 84 4.07 -5.38 -17.71
C PHE A 84 4.12 -5.40 -16.19
N VAL A 85 3.83 -6.57 -15.60
CA VAL A 85 3.87 -6.81 -14.15
C VAL A 85 5.22 -6.45 -13.53
N ASN A 86 6.33 -6.73 -14.22
CA ASN A 86 7.67 -6.43 -13.71
C ASN A 86 7.91 -4.92 -13.55
N GLU A 87 7.36 -4.09 -14.43
CA GLU A 87 7.49 -2.63 -14.32
C GLU A 87 6.72 -2.10 -13.10
N VAL A 88 5.53 -2.65 -12.85
CA VAL A 88 4.75 -2.34 -11.64
C VAL A 88 5.52 -2.76 -10.39
N VAL A 89 6.12 -3.95 -10.39
CA VAL A 89 6.88 -4.48 -9.24
C VAL A 89 8.10 -3.63 -8.93
N GLU A 90 8.88 -3.21 -9.94
CA GLU A 90 10.01 -2.29 -9.72
C GLU A 90 9.53 -0.96 -9.14
N LYS A 91 8.39 -0.43 -9.61
CA LYS A 91 7.84 0.81 -9.06
C LYS A 91 7.34 0.65 -7.63
N VAL A 92 6.70 -0.48 -7.32
CA VAL A 92 6.26 -0.83 -5.97
C VAL A 92 7.46 -0.95 -5.04
N LYS A 93 8.58 -1.49 -5.51
CA LYS A 93 9.84 -1.57 -4.75
C LYS A 93 10.37 -0.18 -4.42
N GLU A 94 10.44 0.74 -5.38
CA GLU A 94 10.82 2.14 -5.12
C GLU A 94 9.94 2.81 -4.06
N ILE A 95 8.62 2.59 -4.14
CA ILE A 95 7.66 3.13 -3.16
C ILE A 95 7.89 2.51 -1.79
N ASN A 96 8.11 1.20 -1.72
CA ASN A 96 8.36 0.47 -0.49
C ASN A 96 9.66 0.93 0.20
N ASP A 97 10.70 1.21 -0.56
CA ASP A 97 11.97 1.74 -0.06
C ASP A 97 11.77 3.14 0.53
N LYS A 98 11.01 4.00 -0.14
CA LYS A 98 10.64 5.35 0.37
C LYS A 98 9.81 5.27 1.64
N LEU A 99 8.79 4.42 1.70
CA LEU A 99 8.00 4.19 2.90
C LEU A 99 8.88 3.68 4.05
N THR A 100 9.86 2.83 3.75
CA THR A 100 10.84 2.33 4.73
C THR A 100 11.74 3.45 5.25
N GLU A 101 12.18 4.37 4.39
CA GLU A 101 12.98 5.54 4.78
C GLU A 101 12.18 6.47 5.70
N ILE A 102 10.92 6.77 5.34
CA ILE A 102 9.99 7.55 6.16
C ILE A 102 9.76 6.89 7.51
N CYS A 103 9.59 5.57 7.54
CA CYS A 103 9.41 4.83 8.78
C CYS A 103 10.64 4.91 9.70
N LYS A 104 11.86 4.98 9.14
CA LYS A 104 13.11 5.07 9.91
C LYS A 104 13.36 6.47 10.45
N ASN A 105 13.18 7.51 9.63
CA ASN A 105 13.56 8.89 9.96
C ASN A 105 12.44 9.93 9.68
N PRO A 106 11.25 9.80 10.29
CA PRO A 106 10.09 10.62 9.94
C PRO A 106 10.26 12.12 10.18
N LYS A 107 11.01 12.53 11.22
CA LYS A 107 11.24 13.95 11.54
C LYS A 107 12.18 14.63 10.54
N GLN A 108 13.27 13.93 10.18
CA GLN A 108 14.28 14.46 9.27
C GLN A 108 13.69 14.65 7.87
N LEU A 109 12.95 13.66 7.37
CA LEU A 109 12.32 13.73 6.04
C LEU A 109 11.28 14.85 5.90
N LYS A 110 10.60 15.24 6.98
CA LYS A 110 9.71 16.41 6.95
C LYS A 110 10.48 17.70 6.69
N GLU A 111 11.68 17.84 7.27
CA GLU A 111 12.48 19.06 7.14
C GLU A 111 13.12 19.18 5.76
N THR A 112 13.43 18.05 5.12
CA THR A 112 14.12 18.03 3.82
C THR A 112 13.24 17.72 2.62
N ASN A 113 12.08 17.07 2.79
CA ASN A 113 11.33 16.51 1.66
C ASN A 113 9.81 16.43 1.84
N ILE A 114 9.17 17.58 2.08
CA ILE A 114 7.71 17.72 2.23
C ILE A 114 6.94 17.25 0.98
N GLU A 115 7.49 17.51 -0.22
CA GLU A 115 6.87 17.12 -1.48
C GLU A 115 6.78 15.60 -1.60
N GLU A 116 7.85 14.88 -1.27
CA GLU A 116 7.85 13.41 -1.31
C GLU A 116 6.88 12.81 -0.29
N LEU A 117 6.80 13.34 0.93
CA LEU A 117 5.82 12.92 1.93
C LEU A 117 4.38 13.14 1.45
N THR A 118 4.13 14.25 0.76
CA THR A 118 2.82 14.57 0.18
C THR A 118 2.45 13.55 -0.91
N ILE A 119 3.41 13.20 -1.77
CA ILE A 119 3.24 12.20 -2.82
C ILE A 119 2.95 10.81 -2.19
N MET A 120 3.71 10.40 -1.17
CA MET A 120 3.50 9.11 -0.49
C MET A 120 2.15 9.05 0.23
N ARG A 121 1.70 10.17 0.82
CA ARG A 121 0.36 10.27 1.40
C ARG A 121 -0.72 10.12 0.35
N ASP A 122 -0.60 10.82 -0.77
CA ASP A 122 -1.58 10.77 -1.85
C ASP A 122 -1.62 9.37 -2.49
N PHE A 123 -0.46 8.71 -2.58
CA PHE A 123 -0.36 7.30 -2.92
C PHE A 123 -1.16 6.41 -1.97
N CYS A 124 -0.97 6.53 -0.66
CA CYS A 124 -1.72 5.73 0.32
C CYS A 124 -3.25 5.98 0.22
N ARG A 125 -3.68 7.23 -0.02
CA ARG A 125 -5.10 7.54 -0.23
C ARG A 125 -5.67 6.91 -1.50
N ASN A 126 -4.89 6.88 -2.58
CA ASN A 126 -5.30 6.25 -3.83
C ASN A 126 -5.24 4.72 -3.76
N LEU A 127 -4.31 4.18 -2.97
CA LEU A 127 -4.26 2.76 -2.66
C LEU A 127 -5.50 2.32 -1.90
N TYR A 128 -5.93 3.07 -0.89
CA TYR A 128 -7.21 2.85 -0.21
C TYR A 128 -8.38 2.79 -1.20
N LYS A 129 -8.51 3.79 -2.08
CA LYS A 129 -9.60 3.86 -3.08
C LYS A 129 -9.57 2.68 -4.05
N SER A 130 -8.39 2.36 -4.56
CA SER A 130 -8.21 1.26 -5.52
C SER A 130 -8.54 -0.08 -4.87
N SER A 131 -8.12 -0.28 -3.62
CA SER A 131 -8.39 -1.50 -2.86
C SER A 131 -9.88 -1.67 -2.58
N ALA A 132 -10.58 -0.59 -2.22
CA ALA A 132 -12.03 -0.61 -2.04
C ALA A 132 -12.76 -0.98 -3.34
N TYR A 133 -12.36 -0.41 -4.48
CA TYR A 133 -12.95 -0.73 -5.78
C TYR A 133 -12.79 -2.21 -6.17
N TYR A 134 -11.59 -2.78 -6.00
CA TYR A 134 -11.34 -4.18 -6.34
C TYR A 134 -11.98 -5.16 -5.35
N ARG A 135 -12.12 -4.77 -4.07
CA ARG A 135 -12.92 -5.53 -3.09
C ARG A 135 -14.38 -5.63 -3.55
N ASP A 136 -14.98 -4.52 -3.96
CA ASP A 136 -16.42 -4.46 -4.30
C ASP A 136 -16.76 -5.04 -5.69
N THR A 137 -15.76 -5.31 -6.53
CA THR A 137 -15.95 -5.86 -7.89
C THR A 137 -15.60 -7.33 -8.04
N VAL A 138 -14.83 -7.89 -7.10
CA VAL A 138 -14.39 -9.29 -7.12
C VAL A 138 -15.27 -10.19 -6.22
N TYR A 139 -16.13 -9.61 -5.39
CA TYR A 139 -17.11 -10.29 -4.53
C TYR A 139 -18.55 -9.87 -4.86
#